data_AF-A0AAD1NX06-F1
#
_entry.id   AF-A0AAD1NX06-F1
#
_cell.length_a   1.000
_cell.length_b   1.000
_cell.length_c   1.000
_cell.angle_alpha   90.00
_cell.angle_beta   90.00
_cell.angle_gamma   90.00
#
_symmetry.space_group_name_H-M   'P 1'
#
loop_
_entity.id
_entity.type
_entity.pdbx_description
1 polymer ?
#
loop_
_entity_poly.entity_id
_entity_poly.type
_entity_poly.pdbx_seq_one_letter_code
_entity_poly.pdbx_strand_id
1 'polypeptide(L)'
;MAVVKEHPTSTLCWALLAEGSLLSGTDAADVAAYAYARTGRDLGLEQLRDAGWDGEGLVDWGYLPHQGVFRCLHALSMAAERLGFGDEADDADTMLRELSDEAWRALRGDDVPSGSAVDVDVAEGSAEE
;
A
#
# COMPACT_ATOMS: atom_id res chain seq x y z
N MET A 1 13.65 1.28 -10.45
CA MET A 1 13.29 2.09 -11.64
C MET A 1 12.99 1.28 -12.90
N ALA A 2 13.68 0.15 -13.19
CA ALA A 2 13.44 -0.63 -14.41
C ALA A 2 11.96 -1.05 -14.58
N VAL A 3 11.32 -1.52 -13.49
CA VAL A 3 9.94 -2.02 -13.52
C VAL A 3 8.90 -1.00 -13.99
N VAL A 4 9.00 0.27 -13.57
CA VAL A 4 8.07 1.34 -14.00
C VAL A 4 8.34 1.77 -15.45
N LYS A 5 9.57 1.64 -15.95
CA LYS A 5 9.83 1.90 -17.38
C LYS A 5 9.16 0.86 -18.28
N GLU A 6 9.07 -0.39 -17.81
CA GLU A 6 8.42 -1.49 -18.51
C GLU A 6 6.89 -1.46 -18.33
N HIS A 7 6.42 -0.96 -17.17
CA HIS A 7 5.01 -0.89 -16.81
C HIS A 7 4.60 0.49 -16.30
N PRO A 8 4.66 1.55 -17.13
CA PRO A 8 4.47 2.93 -16.68
C PRO A 8 3.05 3.23 -16.19
N THR A 9 2.05 2.49 -16.66
CA THR A 9 0.65 2.63 -16.23
C THR A 9 0.31 1.76 -15.01
N SER A 10 1.22 0.90 -14.55
CA SER A 10 0.96 0.01 -13.42
C SER A 10 1.07 0.79 -12.10
N THR A 11 -0.07 1.07 -11.49
CA THR A 11 -0.12 1.73 -10.18
C THR A 11 0.62 0.93 -9.10
N LEU A 12 0.57 -0.41 -9.16
CA LEU A 12 1.31 -1.26 -8.23
C LEU A 12 2.83 -1.06 -8.36
N CYS A 13 3.36 -0.89 -9.57
CA CYS A 13 4.79 -0.64 -9.76
C CYS A 13 5.23 0.69 -9.13
N TRP A 14 4.38 1.73 -9.20
CA TRP A 14 4.60 3.00 -8.52
C TRP A 14 4.54 2.86 -7.00
N ALA A 15 3.56 2.11 -6.48
CA ALA A 15 3.45 1.83 -5.04
C ALA A 15 4.71 1.17 -4.48
N LEU A 16 5.22 0.14 -5.16
CA LEU A 16 6.43 -0.58 -4.73
C LEU A 16 7.68 0.31 -4.75
N LEU A 17 7.78 1.25 -5.70
CA LEU A 17 8.85 2.25 -5.67
C LEU A 17 8.72 3.18 -4.46
N ALA A 18 7.50 3.66 -4.18
CA ALA A 18 7.26 4.56 -3.05
C ALA A 18 7.59 3.90 -1.70
N GLU A 19 7.11 2.68 -1.48
CA GLU A 19 7.40 1.89 -0.29
C GLU A 19 8.89 1.57 -0.15
N GLY A 20 9.54 1.15 -1.23
CA GLY A 20 10.99 0.91 -1.23
C GLY A 20 11.80 2.16 -0.89
N SER A 21 11.36 3.33 -1.37
CA SER A 21 11.96 4.61 -1.00
C SER A 21 11.74 4.95 0.48
N LEU A 22 10.54 4.77 1.03
CA LEU A 22 10.27 4.98 2.46
C LEU A 22 11.15 4.14 3.38
N LEU A 23 11.47 2.90 2.98
CA LEU A 23 12.35 2.01 3.74
C LEU A 23 13.80 2.51 3.84
N SER A 24 14.22 3.42 2.96
CA SER A 24 15.59 3.95 2.96
C SER A 24 15.84 4.96 4.10
N GLY A 25 14.78 5.62 4.61
CA GLY A 25 14.87 6.50 5.79
C GLY A 25 15.76 7.74 5.61
N THR A 26 15.81 8.32 4.42
CA THR A 26 16.55 9.56 4.14
C THR A 26 15.63 10.61 3.55
N ASP A 27 15.88 11.89 3.79
CA ASP A 27 15.07 12.99 3.26
C ASP A 27 14.90 12.92 1.73
N ALA A 28 15.97 12.61 1.00
CA ALA A 28 15.93 12.45 -0.46
C ALA A 28 15.03 11.27 -0.89
N ALA A 29 15.01 10.20 -0.10
CA ALA A 29 14.14 9.06 -0.34
C ALA A 29 12.68 9.36 0.04
N ASP A 30 12.43 10.18 1.06
CA ASP A 30 11.07 10.61 1.40
C ASP A 30 10.48 11.50 0.29
N VAL A 31 11.28 12.40 -0.31
CA VAL A 31 10.87 13.16 -1.51
C VAL A 31 10.57 12.23 -2.69
N ALA A 32 11.42 11.22 -2.93
CA ALA A 32 11.19 10.25 -3.99
C ALA A 32 9.91 9.43 -3.75
N ALA A 33 9.70 8.97 -2.52
CA ALA A 33 8.51 8.24 -2.12
C ALA A 33 7.24 9.04 -2.37
N TYR A 34 7.23 10.31 -1.94
CA TYR A 34 6.13 11.23 -2.18
C TYR A 34 5.81 11.36 -3.68
N ALA A 35 6.82 11.57 -4.53
CA ALA A 35 6.63 11.72 -5.96
C ALA A 35 6.09 10.44 -6.64
N TYR A 36 6.60 9.27 -6.23
CA TYR A 36 6.12 7.98 -6.74
C TYR A 36 4.70 7.67 -6.30
N ALA A 37 4.40 7.88 -5.02
CA ALA A 37 3.08 7.64 -4.44
C ALA A 37 2.02 8.55 -5.06
N ARG A 38 2.32 9.84 -5.22
CA ARG A 38 1.45 10.83 -5.88
C ARG A 38 1.12 10.42 -7.31
N THR A 39 2.13 10.01 -8.08
CA THR A 39 1.97 9.55 -9.47
C THR A 39 1.10 8.30 -9.55
N GLY A 40 1.39 7.31 -8.70
CA GLY A 40 0.62 6.06 -8.66
C GLY A 40 -0.83 6.30 -8.23
N ARG A 41 -1.07 7.12 -7.20
CA ARG A 41 -2.42 7.50 -6.76
C ARG A 41 -3.21 8.10 -7.91
N ASP A 42 -2.67 9.09 -8.61
CA ASP A 42 -3.38 9.79 -9.69
C ASP A 42 -3.75 8.81 -10.82
N LEU A 43 -2.81 7.97 -11.26
CA LEU A 43 -3.05 6.91 -12.24
C LEU A 43 -4.08 5.87 -11.76
N GLY A 44 -4.04 5.50 -10.48
CA GLY A 44 -4.97 4.53 -9.89
C GLY A 44 -6.39 5.07 -9.82
N LEU A 45 -6.57 6.35 -9.43
CA LEU A 45 -7.87 7.00 -9.42
C LEU A 45 -8.43 7.19 -10.84
N GLU A 46 -7.58 7.43 -11.84
CA GLU A 46 -7.97 7.43 -13.25
C GLU A 46 -8.46 6.04 -13.69
N GLN A 47 -7.69 4.98 -13.39
CA GLN A 47 -8.08 3.59 -13.72
C GLN A 47 -9.40 3.16 -13.05
N LEU A 48 -9.65 3.59 -11.81
CA LEU A 48 -10.94 3.33 -11.16
C LEU A 48 -12.09 4.00 -11.92
N ARG A 49 -11.91 5.26 -12.34
CA ARG A 49 -12.92 5.99 -13.13
C ARG A 49 -13.19 5.33 -14.47
N ASP A 50 -12.14 4.89 -15.15
CA ASP A 50 -12.26 4.15 -16.41
C ASP A 50 -12.98 2.80 -16.22
N ALA A 51 -12.85 2.18 -15.03
CA ALA A 51 -13.56 0.97 -14.64
C ALA A 51 -15.02 1.22 -14.19
N GLY A 52 -15.50 2.47 -14.21
CA GLY A 52 -16.87 2.84 -13.89
C GLY A 52 -17.10 3.28 -12.44
N TRP A 53 -16.05 3.51 -11.66
CA TRP A 53 -16.17 4.16 -10.35
C TRP A 53 -16.40 5.66 -10.52
N ASP A 54 -17.49 6.18 -9.96
CA ASP A 54 -17.95 7.56 -10.14
C ASP A 54 -17.35 8.54 -9.11
N GLY A 55 -16.45 8.07 -8.25
CA GLY A 55 -15.91 8.85 -7.14
C GLY A 55 -16.61 8.57 -5.82
N GLU A 56 -17.67 7.76 -5.81
CA GLU A 56 -18.43 7.42 -4.63
C GLU A 56 -18.45 5.89 -4.40
N GLY A 57 -18.57 5.48 -3.14
CA GLY A 57 -18.66 4.07 -2.77
C GLY A 57 -17.33 3.34 -2.61
N LEU A 58 -17.42 2.16 -1.98
CA LEU A 58 -16.28 1.35 -1.59
C LEU A 58 -15.66 0.62 -2.78
N VAL A 59 -14.34 0.51 -2.75
CA VAL A 59 -13.53 -0.24 -3.72
C VAL A 59 -13.03 -1.52 -3.04
N ASP A 60 -13.20 -2.66 -3.72
CA ASP A 60 -12.80 -3.96 -3.19
C ASP A 60 -11.27 -4.09 -3.09
N TRP A 61 -10.78 -4.33 -1.87
CA TRP A 61 -9.37 -4.61 -1.57
C TRP A 61 -8.90 -5.97 -2.10
N GLY A 62 -9.81 -6.95 -2.15
CA GLY A 62 -9.54 -8.30 -2.63
C GLY A 62 -9.27 -8.35 -4.13
N TYR A 63 -9.67 -7.32 -4.88
CA TYR A 63 -9.40 -7.23 -6.31
C TYR A 63 -7.99 -6.69 -6.57
N LEU A 64 -7.07 -7.61 -6.92
CA LEU A 64 -5.64 -7.34 -7.12
C LEU A 64 -5.32 -6.07 -7.95
N PRO A 65 -6.01 -5.76 -9.07
CA PRO A 65 -5.72 -4.55 -9.83
C PRO A 65 -5.88 -3.24 -9.05
N HIS A 66 -6.75 -3.21 -8.03
CA HIS A 66 -6.97 -2.01 -7.22
C HIS A 66 -5.93 -1.86 -6.10
N GLN A 67 -5.19 -2.92 -5.74
CA GLN A 67 -4.25 -2.86 -4.61
C GLN A 67 -3.19 -1.76 -4.74
N GLY A 68 -2.78 -1.46 -5.98
CA GLY A 68 -1.81 -0.39 -6.23
C GLY A 68 -2.27 0.98 -5.69
N VAL A 69 -3.54 1.36 -5.88
CA VAL A 69 -4.00 2.71 -5.52
C VAL A 69 -4.01 2.90 -4.00
N PHE A 70 -4.47 1.88 -3.26
CA PHE A 70 -4.49 1.91 -1.80
C PHE A 70 -3.07 1.97 -1.21
N ARG A 71 -2.15 1.18 -1.77
CA ARG A 71 -0.74 1.21 -1.36
C ARG A 71 -0.09 2.57 -1.66
N CYS A 72 -0.42 3.19 -2.79
CA CYS A 72 0.02 4.54 -3.09
C CYS A 72 -0.55 5.57 -2.10
N LEU A 73 -1.82 5.48 -1.72
CA LEU A 73 -2.42 6.38 -0.72
C LEU A 73 -1.74 6.23 0.65
N HIS A 74 -1.51 4.98 1.08
CA HIS A 74 -0.78 4.72 2.33
C HIS A 74 0.65 5.27 2.30
N ALA A 75 1.41 4.98 1.24
CA ALA A 75 2.76 5.47 1.08
C ALA A 75 2.81 7.00 0.96
N LEU A 76 1.80 7.61 0.32
CA LEU A 76 1.67 9.07 0.23
C LEU A 76 1.45 9.69 1.60
N SER A 77 0.54 9.13 2.41
CA SER A 77 0.28 9.60 3.77
C SER A 77 1.58 9.61 4.59
N MET A 78 2.31 8.49 4.61
CA MET A 78 3.59 8.39 5.30
C MET A 78 4.65 9.37 4.78
N ALA A 79 4.81 9.49 3.46
CA ALA A 79 5.82 10.36 2.87
C ALA A 79 5.49 11.84 3.09
N ALA A 80 4.22 12.22 2.97
CA ALA A 80 3.74 13.57 3.24
C ALA A 80 4.00 13.97 4.69
N GLU A 81 3.71 13.07 5.65
CA GLU A 81 3.99 13.30 7.06
C GLU A 81 5.49 13.54 7.32
N ARG A 82 6.36 12.70 6.76
CA ARG A 82 7.83 12.86 6.89
C ARG A 82 8.36 14.16 6.29
N LEU A 83 7.71 14.68 5.25
CA LEU A 83 8.06 15.94 4.60
C LEU A 83 7.41 17.17 5.27
N GLY A 84 6.56 16.98 6.27
CA GLY A 84 5.86 18.06 6.96
C GLY A 84 4.61 18.58 6.24
N PHE A 85 4.07 17.82 5.28
CA PHE A 85 2.80 18.12 4.59
C PHE A 85 1.63 17.45 5.32
N GLY A 86 1.32 17.94 6.53
CA GLY A 86 0.29 17.34 7.41
C GLY A 86 -1.09 17.19 6.76
N ASP A 87 -1.62 18.25 6.15
CA ASP A 87 -2.95 18.22 5.53
C ASP A 87 -3.05 17.15 4.42
N GLU A 88 -2.02 17.01 3.56
CA GLU A 88 -1.99 15.98 2.51
C GLU A 88 -1.84 14.58 3.12
N ALA A 89 -1.13 14.45 4.25
CA ALA A 89 -1.01 13.18 4.94
C ALA A 89 -2.36 12.69 5.47
N ASP A 90 -3.13 13.60 6.08
CA ASP A 90 -4.46 13.35 6.63
C ASP A 90 -5.49 13.09 5.51
N ASP A 91 -5.44 13.86 4.42
CA ASP A 91 -6.31 13.68 3.26
C ASP A 91 -6.08 12.31 2.59
N ALA A 92 -4.81 11.92 2.42
CA ALA A 92 -4.48 10.62 1.83
C ALA A 92 -4.91 9.45 2.71
N ASP A 93 -4.77 9.55 4.04
CA ASP A 93 -5.23 8.53 4.98
C ASP A 93 -6.76 8.43 5.01
N THR A 94 -7.44 9.59 5.04
CA THR A 94 -8.90 9.67 5.01
C THR A 94 -9.43 9.04 3.73
N MET A 95 -8.88 9.41 2.57
CA MET A 95 -9.27 8.83 1.29
C MET A 95 -9.04 7.31 1.25
N LEU A 96 -7.91 6.81 1.78
CA LEU A 96 -7.65 5.38 1.87
C LEU A 96 -8.76 4.66 2.66
N ARG A 97 -9.12 5.20 3.82
CA ARG A 97 -10.16 4.63 4.69
C ARG A 97 -11.54 4.70 4.06
N GLU A 98 -11.87 5.81 3.40
CA GLU A 98 -13.16 6.00 2.72
C GLU A 98 -13.31 5.10 1.50
N LEU A 99 -12.23 4.84 0.75
CA LEU A 99 -12.26 3.92 -0.38
C LEU A 99 -12.33 2.46 0.09
N SER A 100 -11.57 2.09 1.12
CA SER A 100 -11.58 0.74 1.66
C SER A 100 -11.04 0.70 3.10
N ASP A 101 -11.95 0.53 4.04
CA ASP A 101 -11.66 0.34 5.47
C ASP A 101 -10.85 -0.96 5.72
N GLU A 102 -11.03 -1.99 4.87
CA GLU A 102 -10.22 -3.21 4.89
C GLU A 102 -8.77 -2.93 4.47
N ALA A 103 -8.56 -2.24 3.33
CA ALA A 103 -7.23 -1.88 2.88
C ALA A 103 -6.50 -0.99 3.89
N TRP A 104 -7.22 -0.05 4.50
CA TRP A 104 -6.70 0.84 5.53
C TRP A 104 -6.16 0.05 6.73
N ARG A 105 -6.95 -0.88 7.30
CA ARG A 105 -6.49 -1.73 8.41
C ARG A 105 -5.30 -2.62 8.04
N ALA A 106 -5.39 -3.25 6.87
CA ALA A 106 -4.36 -4.17 6.39
C ALA A 106 -3.00 -3.46 6.21
N LEU A 107 -3.00 -2.24 5.66
CA LEU A 107 -1.78 -1.49 5.36
C LEU A 107 -1.18 -0.79 6.58
N ARG A 108 -2.02 -0.34 7.53
CA ARG A 108 -1.54 0.24 8.80
C ARG A 108 -1.02 -0.80 9.78
N GLY A 109 -1.28 -2.08 9.53
CA GLY A 109 -0.85 -3.21 10.39
C GLY A 109 -1.83 -3.53 11.52
N ASP A 110 -3.04 -2.98 11.48
CA ASP A 110 -4.10 -3.25 12.46
C ASP A 110 -4.71 -4.66 12.29
N ASP A 111 -4.53 -5.26 11.11
CA ASP A 111 -5.00 -6.60 10.75
C ASP A 111 -3.89 -7.67 10.83
N VAL A 112 -2.76 -7.42 11.52
CA VAL A 112 -1.83 -8.51 11.85
C VAL A 112 -2.51 -9.39 12.91
N PRO A 113 -2.89 -10.65 12.61
CA PRO A 113 -3.33 -11.56 13.65
C PRO A 113 -2.18 -11.80 14.62
N SER A 114 -2.22 -11.10 15.76
CA SER A 114 -1.38 -11.38 16.91
C SER A 114 -1.77 -12.76 17.46
N GLY A 115 -1.07 -13.80 17.01
CA GLY A 115 -1.08 -15.12 17.65
C GLY A 115 -2.12 -16.11 17.13
N SER A 116 -1.71 -16.93 16.17
CA SER A 116 -1.66 -18.36 16.43
C SER A 116 -0.36 -18.87 15.84
N ALA A 117 0.67 -18.93 16.69
CA ALA A 117 1.81 -19.79 16.40
C ALA A 117 1.21 -21.19 16.21
N VAL A 118 1.35 -21.74 15.00
CA VAL A 118 1.02 -23.14 14.78
C VAL A 118 1.99 -23.92 15.65
N ASP A 119 1.49 -24.51 16.75
CA ASP A 119 2.23 -25.51 17.51
C ASP A 119 2.54 -26.66 16.56
N VAL A 120 3.76 -26.67 16.04
CA VAL A 120 4.27 -27.80 15.26
C VAL A 120 4.62 -28.86 16.28
N ASP A 121 3.72 -29.81 16.46
CA ASP A 121 3.94 -31.02 17.25
C ASP A 121 5.08 -31.81 16.56
N VAL A 122 6.30 -31.65 17.07
CA VAL A 122 7.45 -32.42 16.62
C VAL A 122 7.28 -33.81 17.21
N ALA A 123 6.70 -34.72 16.41
CA ALA A 123 6.60 -36.12 16.77
C ALA A 123 8.01 -36.67 17.04
N GLU A 124 8.31 -36.91 18.33
CA GLU A 124 9.50 -37.66 18.73
C GLU A 124 9.37 -39.08 18.16
N GLY A 125 10.25 -39.38 17.20
CA GLY A 125 10.37 -40.72 16.63
C GLY A 125 10.71 -41.72 17.72
N SER A 126 9.80 -42.67 17.96
CA SER A 126 10.14 -43.86 18.72
C SER A 126 11.10 -44.71 17.89
N ALA A 127 12.33 -44.80 18.40
CA ALA A 127 13.23 -45.91 18.14
C ALA A 127 12.68 -47.19 18.78
N GLU A 128 13.36 -48.31 18.49
CA GLU A 128 13.13 -49.70 18.93
C GLU A 128 12.32 -50.54 17.93
N GLU A 129 12.73 -51.74 17.50
CA GLU A 129 13.99 -52.50 17.57
C GLU A 129 13.88 -53.62 16.50
#